data_AF-A0A936WMF4-F1
#
_entry.id   AF-A0A936WMF4-F1
#
_cell.length_a   1.000
_cell.length_b   1.000
_cell.length_c   1.000
_cell.angle_alpha   90.00
_cell.angle_beta   90.00
_cell.angle_gamma   90.00
#
_symmetry.space_group_name_H-M   'P 1'
#
loop_
_entity.id
_entity.type
_entity.pdbx_description
1 polymer ?
#
loop_
_entity_poly.entity_id
_entity_poly.type
_entity_poly.pdbx_seq_one_letter_code
_entity_poly.pdbx_strand_id
1 'polypeptide(L)'
;MAKAIVSAKAYREFFHELKSRIEQARGDVARSVNTELIGLYRDIGTRILDKQEAMGWGRNVIERLSQDLVNAFPGARGFSPQNLWLMRQFVLEYRALPKLQQLVGELPWGHNVLLMQKIKHPEARTFYLRSAAQFGWSRSILLNQIKAKAYQRSLKEGKSHNFRRALSRTVARRAEDVLKSAYDLGFLGITAAHSERALEDKLIDRVQQFILELGYGFCFVGRQHRLTLGRKEYFIDLLFYHRFLRSLVAIELKVGSFEPEYAGKMDFYLNLLNDKERAPGDNPSIGIILCAEKDGLEVEYSLRSKSNPIGVADYAFTRKLPKNLSGKLPTAQELEAAVRLVIPERTHKKSTRKK
;
A
#
# COMPACT_ATOMS: atom_id res chain seq x y z
N MET A 1 -30.04 5.11 47.30
CA MET A 1 -28.71 4.78 46.76
C MET A 1 -28.51 5.54 45.46
N ALA A 2 -27.57 6.48 45.41
CA ALA A 2 -27.30 7.30 44.23
C ALA A 2 -26.73 6.41 43.11
N LYS A 3 -27.38 6.40 41.94
CA LYS A 3 -26.83 5.77 40.73
C LYS A 3 -25.54 6.52 40.37
N ALA A 4 -24.40 5.86 40.51
CA ALA A 4 -23.13 6.39 40.04
C ALA A 4 -23.23 6.63 38.53
N ILE A 5 -23.29 7.90 38.14
CA ILE A 5 -23.25 8.31 36.73
C ILE A 5 -21.83 8.03 36.27
N VAL A 6 -21.63 6.91 35.55
CA VAL A 6 -20.35 6.63 34.91
C VAL A 6 -20.03 7.80 34.00
N SER A 7 -18.91 8.47 34.24
CA SER A 7 -18.40 9.53 33.39
C SER A 7 -18.40 9.07 31.93
N ALA A 8 -19.07 9.80 31.04
CA ALA A 8 -19.13 9.48 29.61
C ALA A 8 -17.75 9.42 28.93
N LYS A 9 -16.74 10.03 29.56
CA LYS A 9 -15.33 9.90 29.16
C LYS A 9 -14.76 8.55 29.61
N ALA A 10 -14.92 8.20 30.89
CA ALA A 10 -14.44 6.93 31.45
C ALA A 10 -15.05 5.71 30.74
N TYR A 11 -16.34 5.76 30.40
CA TYR A 11 -16.99 4.71 29.62
C TYR A 11 -16.41 4.58 28.21
N ARG A 12 -16.15 5.69 27.52
CA ARG A 12 -15.55 5.68 26.17
C ARG A 12 -14.13 5.14 26.18
N GLU A 13 -13.32 5.53 27.16
CA GLU A 13 -11.96 5.00 27.35
C GLU A 13 -11.99 3.48 27.58
N PHE A 14 -12.85 3.01 28.48
CA PHE A 14 -13.03 1.58 28.73
C PHE A 14 -13.54 0.81 27.50
N PHE A 15 -14.48 1.37 26.75
CA PHE A 15 -14.98 0.76 25.50
C PHE A 15 -13.87 0.64 24.45
N HIS A 16 -13.03 1.68 24.27
CA HIS A 16 -11.89 1.64 23.35
C HIS A 16 -10.85 0.60 23.79
N GLU A 17 -10.58 0.49 25.09
CA GLU A 17 -9.69 -0.53 25.65
C GLU A 17 -10.22 -1.94 25.35
N LEU A 18 -11.49 -2.21 25.66
CA LEU A 18 -12.11 -3.51 25.39
C LEU A 18 -12.10 -3.84 23.89
N LYS A 19 -12.44 -2.88 23.04
CA LYS A 19 -12.40 -3.06 21.58
C LYS A 19 -10.99 -3.43 21.11
N SER A 20 -9.97 -2.70 21.56
CA SER A 20 -8.58 -2.98 21.21
C SER A 20 -8.14 -4.36 21.67
N ARG A 21 -8.55 -4.78 22.88
CA ARG A 21 -8.24 -6.11 23.43
C ARG A 21 -8.92 -7.23 22.65
N ILE A 22 -10.17 -7.03 22.22
CA ILE A 22 -10.90 -7.98 21.35
C ILE A 22 -10.21 -8.11 19.99
N GLU A 23 -9.83 -6.99 19.37
CA GLU A 23 -9.12 -6.98 18.09
C GLU A 23 -7.75 -7.68 18.18
N GLN A 24 -7.00 -7.42 19.25
CA GLN A 24 -5.74 -8.08 19.52
C GLN A 24 -5.93 -9.61 19.71
N ALA A 25 -6.86 -10.03 20.54
CA ALA A 25 -7.14 -11.45 20.78
C ALA A 25 -7.54 -12.18 19.48
N ARG A 26 -8.37 -11.54 18.63
CA ARG A 26 -8.72 -12.08 17.30
C ARG A 26 -7.50 -12.20 16.39
N GLY A 27 -6.62 -11.20 16.39
CA GLY A 27 -5.36 -11.23 15.63
C GLY A 27 -4.41 -12.34 16.09
N ASP A 28 -4.31 -12.57 17.39
CA ASP A 28 -3.46 -13.62 17.98
C ASP A 28 -3.96 -15.01 17.61
N VAL A 29 -5.28 -15.25 17.73
CA VAL A 29 -5.92 -16.50 17.30
C VAL A 29 -5.71 -16.73 15.80
N ALA A 30 -5.95 -15.71 14.96
CA ALA A 30 -5.77 -15.83 13.52
C ALA A 30 -4.32 -16.19 13.13
N ARG A 31 -3.33 -15.61 13.82
CA ARG A 31 -1.91 -15.92 13.60
C ARG A 31 -1.57 -17.35 14.01
N SER A 32 -2.01 -17.79 15.19
CA SER A 32 -1.79 -19.16 15.65
C SER A 32 -2.41 -20.20 14.70
N VAL A 33 -3.67 -20.00 14.29
CA VAL A 33 -4.34 -20.85 13.30
C VAL A 33 -3.59 -20.87 11.97
N ASN A 34 -3.09 -19.72 11.52
CA ASN A 34 -2.31 -19.66 10.29
C ASN A 34 -1.01 -20.48 10.39
N THR A 35 -0.27 -20.33 11.48
CA THR A 35 0.99 -21.07 11.69
C THR A 35 0.75 -22.57 11.68
N GLU A 36 -0.27 -23.07 12.37
CA GLU A 36 -0.66 -24.48 12.37
C GLU A 36 -1.08 -24.95 10.97
N LEU A 37 -1.88 -24.16 10.26
CA LEU A 37 -2.33 -24.51 8.91
C LEU A 37 -1.17 -24.61 7.91
N ILE A 38 -0.22 -23.67 7.96
CA ILE A 38 0.97 -23.71 7.11
C ILE A 38 1.87 -24.89 7.50
N GLY A 39 1.99 -25.19 8.79
CA GLY A 39 2.67 -26.38 9.29
C GLY A 39 2.08 -27.67 8.71
N LEU A 40 0.76 -27.85 8.83
CA LEU A 40 0.03 -28.98 8.27
C LEU A 40 0.24 -29.12 6.76
N TYR A 41 0.11 -28.03 6.01
CA TYR A 41 0.29 -28.05 4.55
C TYR A 41 1.71 -28.38 4.14
N ARG A 42 2.71 -27.91 4.88
CA ARG A 42 4.09 -28.32 4.69
C ARG A 42 4.26 -29.82 4.93
N ASP A 43 3.70 -30.34 6.02
CA ASP A 43 3.83 -31.75 6.38
C ASP A 43 3.16 -32.68 5.37
N ILE A 44 1.96 -32.31 4.89
CA ILE A 44 1.29 -33.02 3.79
C ILE A 44 2.15 -32.99 2.53
N GLY A 45 2.70 -31.83 2.18
CA GLY A 45 3.59 -31.67 1.02
C GLY A 45 4.83 -32.55 1.10
N THR A 46 5.46 -32.64 2.28
CA THR A 46 6.64 -33.48 2.52
C THR A 46 6.27 -34.95 2.36
N ARG A 47 5.19 -35.40 2.99
CA ARG A 47 4.72 -36.80 2.88
C ARG A 47 4.38 -37.20 1.45
N ILE A 48 3.80 -36.27 0.66
CA ILE A 48 3.57 -36.50 -0.77
C ILE A 48 4.89 -36.70 -1.50
N LEU A 49 5.89 -35.83 -1.27
CA LEU A 49 7.22 -35.96 -1.89
C LEU A 49 7.88 -37.28 -1.55
N ASP A 50 7.94 -37.65 -0.27
CA ASP A 50 8.58 -38.88 0.20
C ASP A 50 7.95 -40.12 -0.47
N LYS A 51 6.62 -40.15 -0.61
CA LYS A 51 5.92 -41.26 -1.27
C LYS A 51 6.10 -41.26 -2.78
N GLN A 52 6.22 -40.10 -3.41
CA GLN A 52 6.56 -40.03 -4.83
C GLN A 52 7.97 -40.54 -5.11
N GLU A 53 8.94 -40.19 -4.28
CA GLU A 53 10.33 -40.65 -4.40
C GLU A 53 10.45 -42.15 -4.12
N ALA A 54 9.76 -42.67 -3.10
CA ALA A 54 9.84 -44.08 -2.72
C ALA A 54 9.00 -45.04 -3.60
N MET A 55 7.85 -44.59 -4.11
CA MET A 55 6.86 -45.47 -4.75
C MET A 55 6.43 -45.02 -6.14
N GLY A 56 7.00 -43.94 -6.69
CA GLY A 56 6.68 -43.46 -8.04
C GLY A 56 5.27 -42.90 -8.20
N TRP A 57 4.64 -42.38 -7.13
CA TRP A 57 3.25 -41.92 -7.16
C TRP A 57 3.01 -40.81 -8.20
N GLY A 58 2.18 -41.12 -9.19
CA GLY A 58 1.78 -40.17 -10.23
C GLY A 58 0.53 -39.36 -9.90
N ARG A 59 0.01 -38.66 -10.92
CA ARG A 59 -1.18 -37.81 -10.85
C ARG A 59 -2.42 -38.52 -10.29
N ASN A 60 -2.68 -39.76 -10.72
CA ASN A 60 -3.87 -40.52 -10.33
C ASN A 60 -3.95 -40.77 -8.81
N VAL A 61 -2.79 -40.91 -8.14
CA VAL A 61 -2.74 -41.12 -6.69
C VAL A 61 -3.12 -39.84 -5.94
N ILE A 62 -2.71 -38.67 -6.44
CA ILE A 62 -3.08 -37.37 -5.84
C ILE A 62 -4.57 -37.07 -6.01
N GLU A 63 -5.14 -37.43 -7.16
CA GLU A 63 -6.58 -37.26 -7.40
C GLU A 63 -7.41 -38.15 -6.46
N ARG A 64 -7.01 -39.42 -6.29
CA ARG A 64 -7.66 -40.31 -5.32
C ARG A 64 -7.50 -39.82 -3.87
N LEU A 65 -6.28 -39.44 -3.48
CA LEU A 65 -6.01 -38.91 -2.14
C LEU A 65 -6.84 -37.67 -1.84
N SER A 66 -7.01 -36.78 -2.81
CA SER A 66 -7.87 -35.60 -2.67
C SER A 66 -9.31 -36.00 -2.39
N GLN A 67 -9.87 -36.95 -3.16
CA GLN A 67 -11.24 -37.42 -2.97
C GLN A 67 -11.42 -38.07 -1.60
N ASP A 68 -10.48 -38.93 -1.19
CA ASP A 68 -10.52 -39.62 0.09
C ASP A 68 -10.45 -38.62 1.27
N LEU A 69 -9.61 -37.59 1.18
CA LEU A 69 -9.50 -36.54 2.20
C LEU A 69 -10.76 -35.67 2.29
N VAL A 70 -11.36 -35.30 1.14
CA VAL A 70 -12.61 -34.52 1.13
C VAL A 70 -13.75 -35.32 1.75
N ASN A 71 -13.81 -36.63 1.47
CA ASN A 71 -14.82 -37.53 2.03
C ASN A 71 -14.61 -37.76 3.54
N ALA A 72 -13.35 -37.92 3.99
CA ALA A 72 -13.02 -38.12 5.39
C ALA A 72 -13.23 -36.86 6.25
N PHE A 73 -13.13 -35.67 5.65
CA PHE A 73 -13.31 -34.38 6.33
C PHE A 73 -14.34 -33.49 5.62
N PRO A 74 -15.65 -33.82 5.70
CA PRO A 74 -16.70 -33.04 5.05
C PRO A 74 -16.71 -31.57 5.50
N GLY A 75 -16.77 -30.64 4.55
CA GLY A 75 -16.76 -29.20 4.82
C GLY A 75 -15.36 -28.59 5.03
N ALA A 76 -14.32 -29.40 5.17
CA ALA A 76 -12.94 -28.91 5.20
C ALA A 76 -12.52 -28.38 3.82
N ARG A 77 -11.83 -27.23 3.81
CA ARG A 77 -11.28 -26.62 2.59
C ARG A 77 -9.78 -26.89 2.52
N GLY A 78 -9.24 -26.91 1.30
CA GLY A 78 -7.79 -27.03 1.09
C GLY A 78 -7.30 -28.42 0.68
N PHE A 79 -8.17 -29.40 0.48
CA PHE A 79 -7.76 -30.75 0.04
C PHE A 79 -8.05 -31.05 -1.43
N SER A 80 -8.23 -30.01 -2.28
CA SER A 80 -8.37 -30.23 -3.72
C SER A 80 -7.07 -30.78 -4.34
N PRO A 81 -7.12 -31.48 -5.48
CA PRO A 81 -5.92 -32.07 -6.09
C PRO A 81 -4.87 -30.98 -6.37
N GLN A 82 -5.33 -29.83 -6.88
CA GLN A 82 -4.47 -28.67 -7.11
C GLN A 82 -3.80 -28.17 -5.83
N ASN A 83 -4.50 -28.14 -4.70
CA ASN A 83 -3.91 -27.65 -3.47
C ASN A 83 -2.89 -28.65 -2.90
N LEU A 84 -3.10 -29.96 -3.03
CA LEU A 84 -2.11 -30.98 -2.67
C LEU A 84 -0.82 -30.83 -3.51
N TRP A 85 -0.95 -30.55 -4.81
CA TRP A 85 0.19 -30.22 -5.65
C TRP A 85 0.90 -28.93 -5.22
N LEU A 86 0.16 -27.91 -4.76
CA LEU A 86 0.74 -26.68 -4.23
C LEU A 86 1.45 -26.90 -2.88
N MET A 87 0.92 -27.76 -2.00
CA MET A 87 1.58 -28.18 -0.75
C MET A 87 2.93 -28.86 -1.04
N ARG A 88 2.94 -29.79 -2.00
CA ARG A 88 4.15 -30.43 -2.49
C ARG A 88 5.15 -29.40 -3.05
N GLN A 89 4.69 -28.50 -3.92
CA GLN A 89 5.53 -27.45 -4.49
C GLN A 89 6.10 -26.54 -3.41
N PHE A 90 5.32 -26.21 -2.38
CA PHE A 90 5.75 -25.38 -1.25
C PHE A 90 6.97 -25.98 -0.55
N VAL A 91 6.97 -27.29 -0.31
CA VAL A 91 8.14 -27.95 0.28
C VAL A 91 9.35 -27.87 -0.66
N LEU A 92 9.17 -28.18 -1.95
CA LEU A 92 10.27 -28.09 -2.93
C LEU A 92 10.90 -26.69 -3.01
N GLU A 93 10.08 -25.64 -2.98
CA GLU A 93 10.53 -24.26 -3.14
C GLU A 93 11.23 -23.71 -1.90
N TYR A 94 10.90 -24.21 -0.69
CA TYR A 94 11.40 -23.64 0.57
C TYR A 94 12.28 -24.59 1.40
N ARG A 95 12.39 -25.89 1.08
CA ARG A 95 13.20 -26.86 1.85
C ARG A 95 14.66 -26.45 1.99
N ALA A 96 15.24 -25.84 0.97
CA ALA A 96 16.63 -25.40 0.94
C ALA A 96 16.84 -23.95 1.43
N LEU A 97 15.79 -23.28 1.93
CA LEU A 97 15.82 -21.85 2.28
C LEU A 97 15.33 -21.61 3.72
N PRO A 98 16.11 -21.97 4.76
CA PRO A 98 15.68 -21.90 6.17
C PRO A 98 15.21 -20.50 6.59
N LYS A 99 15.87 -19.45 6.10
CA LYS A 99 15.48 -18.05 6.38
C LYS A 99 14.10 -17.69 5.82
N LEU A 100 13.66 -18.34 4.74
CA LEU A 100 12.33 -18.11 4.18
C LEU A 100 11.26 -18.96 4.84
N GLN A 101 11.62 -20.13 5.39
CA GLN A 101 10.67 -21.00 6.08
C GLN A 101 9.97 -20.31 7.27
N GLN A 102 10.68 -19.46 8.00
CA GLN A 102 10.07 -18.67 9.06
C GLN A 102 9.07 -17.65 8.49
N LEU A 103 9.47 -16.91 7.45
CA LEU A 103 8.66 -15.86 6.84
C LEU A 103 7.37 -16.38 6.17
N VAL A 104 7.43 -17.56 5.55
CA VAL A 104 6.23 -18.15 4.91
C VAL A 104 5.20 -18.63 5.93
N GLY A 105 5.63 -18.99 7.15
CA GLY A 105 4.74 -19.37 8.26
C GLY A 105 3.96 -18.19 8.86
N GLU A 106 4.45 -16.97 8.66
CA GLU A 106 3.80 -15.75 9.11
C GLU A 106 2.71 -15.26 8.14
N LEU A 107 2.70 -15.76 6.90
CA LEU A 107 1.78 -15.33 5.87
C LEU A 107 0.65 -16.35 5.62
N PRO A 108 -0.56 -15.87 5.26
CA PRO A 108 -1.64 -16.75 4.82
C PRO A 108 -1.27 -17.62 3.62
N TRP A 109 -1.83 -18.84 3.57
CA TRP A 109 -1.57 -19.80 2.49
C TRP A 109 -1.75 -19.19 1.09
N GLY A 110 -2.78 -18.37 0.89
CA GLY A 110 -3.04 -17.71 -0.38
C GLY A 110 -1.91 -16.77 -0.86
N HIS A 111 -1.16 -16.15 0.06
CA HIS A 111 0.00 -15.33 -0.25
C HIS A 111 1.18 -16.19 -0.70
N ASN A 112 1.41 -17.29 0.01
CA ASN A 112 2.44 -18.26 -0.34
C ASN A 112 2.22 -18.84 -1.74
N VAL A 113 0.98 -19.25 -2.04
CA VAL A 113 0.58 -19.74 -3.38
C VAL A 113 0.81 -18.67 -4.45
N LEU A 114 0.39 -17.43 -4.20
CA LEU A 114 0.57 -16.33 -5.15
C LEU A 114 2.05 -16.11 -5.47
N LEU A 115 2.92 -16.14 -4.46
CA LEU A 115 4.36 -15.93 -4.63
C LEU A 115 5.05 -17.07 -5.37
N MET A 116 4.73 -18.33 -5.05
CA MET A 116 5.27 -19.49 -5.76
C MET A 116 4.89 -19.49 -7.26
N GLN A 117 3.67 -19.07 -7.56
CA GLN A 117 3.16 -19.04 -8.93
C GLN A 117 3.73 -17.88 -9.75
N LYS A 118 3.81 -16.68 -9.16
CA LYS A 118 4.16 -15.46 -9.89
C LYS A 118 5.64 -15.10 -9.85
N ILE A 119 6.39 -15.54 -8.83
CA ILE A 119 7.76 -15.13 -8.61
C ILE A 119 8.69 -16.34 -8.62
N LYS A 120 9.58 -16.40 -9.61
CA LYS A 120 10.57 -17.49 -9.77
C LYS A 120 11.92 -17.19 -9.13
N HIS A 121 12.35 -15.93 -9.12
CA HIS A 121 13.64 -15.56 -8.55
C HIS A 121 13.60 -15.54 -7.01
N PRO A 122 14.51 -16.26 -6.31
CA PRO A 122 14.51 -16.34 -4.85
C PRO A 122 14.65 -14.99 -4.15
N GLU A 123 15.46 -14.07 -4.68
CA GLU A 123 15.68 -12.74 -4.11
C GLU A 123 14.40 -11.89 -4.18
N ALA A 124 13.75 -11.86 -5.34
CA ALA A 124 12.47 -11.20 -5.52
C ALA A 124 11.41 -11.78 -4.58
N ARG A 125 11.38 -13.11 -4.45
CA ARG A 125 10.46 -13.80 -3.54
C ARG A 125 10.70 -13.41 -2.09
N THR A 126 11.96 -13.35 -1.67
CA THR A 126 12.38 -12.89 -0.34
C THR A 126 11.92 -11.46 -0.07
N PHE A 127 12.10 -10.55 -1.03
CA PHE A 127 11.64 -9.17 -0.94
C PHE A 127 10.14 -9.07 -0.68
N TYR A 128 9.33 -9.78 -1.48
CA TYR A 128 7.87 -9.74 -1.34
C TYR A 128 7.38 -10.45 -0.06
N LEU A 129 8.01 -11.55 0.35
CA LEU A 129 7.71 -12.22 1.63
C LEU A 129 7.92 -11.27 2.81
N ARG A 130 9.10 -10.66 2.88
CA ARG A 130 9.44 -9.70 3.95
C ARG A 130 8.50 -8.50 3.94
N SER A 131 8.26 -7.93 2.77
CA SER A 131 7.38 -6.77 2.64
C SER A 131 5.94 -7.10 3.04
N ALA A 132 5.42 -8.25 2.62
CA ALA A 132 4.07 -8.67 2.99
C ALA A 132 3.94 -8.90 4.50
N ALA A 133 4.94 -9.52 5.14
CA ALA A 133 4.95 -9.75 6.58
C ALA A 133 5.10 -8.44 7.37
N GLN A 134 6.02 -7.57 6.94
CA GLN A 134 6.33 -6.30 7.60
C GLN A 134 5.18 -5.30 7.51
N PHE A 135 4.57 -5.15 6.33
CA PHE A 135 3.55 -4.13 6.06
C PHE A 135 2.12 -4.68 6.16
N GLY A 136 1.96 -5.97 6.46
CA GLY A 136 0.64 -6.61 6.58
C GLY A 136 -0.15 -6.62 5.27
N TRP A 137 0.52 -6.78 4.12
CA TRP A 137 -0.17 -6.74 2.84
C TRP A 137 -1.20 -7.84 2.73
N SER A 138 -2.42 -7.48 2.34
CA SER A 138 -3.42 -8.45 1.89
C SER A 138 -2.96 -9.12 0.58
N ARG A 139 -3.61 -10.23 0.22
CA ARG A 139 -3.27 -10.97 -1.01
C ARG A 139 -3.48 -10.10 -2.28
N SER A 140 -4.47 -9.22 -2.28
CA SER A 140 -4.72 -8.31 -3.41
C SER A 140 -3.62 -7.26 -3.54
N ILE A 141 -3.20 -6.68 -2.41
CA ILE A 141 -2.10 -5.71 -2.38
C ILE A 141 -0.81 -6.38 -2.85
N LEU A 142 -0.49 -7.56 -2.34
CA LEU A 142 0.68 -8.32 -2.75
C LEU A 142 0.67 -8.56 -4.28
N LEU A 143 -0.47 -8.97 -4.85
CA LEU A 143 -0.61 -9.14 -6.30
C LEU A 143 -0.38 -7.81 -7.05
N ASN A 144 -0.92 -6.70 -6.54
CA ASN A 144 -0.72 -5.40 -7.14
C ASN A 144 0.75 -4.98 -7.09
N GLN A 145 1.45 -5.17 -5.96
CA GLN A 145 2.89 -4.88 -5.83
C GLN A 145 3.74 -5.72 -6.79
N ILE A 146 3.36 -6.98 -7.01
CA ILE A 146 3.99 -7.85 -8.00
C ILE A 146 3.79 -7.31 -9.43
N LYS A 147 2.54 -6.96 -9.80
CA LYS A 147 2.23 -6.37 -11.12
C LYS A 147 2.97 -5.05 -11.34
N ALA A 148 3.08 -4.26 -10.28
CA ALA A 148 3.80 -2.99 -10.20
C ALA A 148 5.32 -3.14 -10.20
N LYS A 149 5.85 -4.38 -10.27
CA LYS A 149 7.29 -4.67 -10.26
C LYS A 149 8.02 -3.98 -9.09
N ALA A 150 7.41 -3.99 -7.91
CA ALA A 150 7.96 -3.29 -6.74
C ALA A 150 9.40 -3.73 -6.41
N TYR A 151 9.72 -5.02 -6.57
CA TYR A 151 11.09 -5.52 -6.42
C TYR A 151 12.06 -4.85 -7.40
N GLN A 152 11.74 -4.82 -8.70
CA GLN A 152 12.63 -4.24 -9.71
C GLN A 152 12.79 -2.73 -9.53
N ARG A 153 11.75 -2.03 -9.08
CA ARG A 153 11.84 -0.60 -8.74
C ARG A 153 12.73 -0.37 -7.52
N SER A 154 12.59 -1.22 -6.49
CA SER A 154 13.45 -1.14 -5.29
C SER A 154 14.94 -1.36 -5.59
N LEU A 155 15.27 -2.02 -6.71
CA LEU A 155 16.64 -2.21 -7.17
C LEU A 155 17.19 -1.02 -7.97
N LYS A 156 16.32 -0.17 -8.55
CA LYS A 156 16.71 0.89 -9.50
C LYS A 156 16.71 2.30 -8.90
N GLU A 157 15.93 2.55 -7.85
CA GLU A 157 15.73 3.89 -7.32
C GLU A 157 16.20 3.97 -5.87
N GLY A 158 17.11 4.92 -5.59
CA GLY A 158 17.31 5.40 -4.23
C GLY A 158 16.05 6.12 -3.76
N LYS A 159 15.59 5.83 -2.53
CA LYS A 159 14.51 6.60 -1.91
C LYS A 159 15.02 8.03 -1.68
N SER A 160 14.30 9.04 -2.18
CA SER A 160 14.70 10.45 -2.06
C SER A 160 14.09 11.05 -0.78
N HIS A 161 14.88 11.18 0.28
CA HIS A 161 14.43 11.74 1.56
C HIS A 161 15.60 12.29 2.40
N ASN A 162 15.29 13.12 3.40
CA ASN A 162 16.26 13.60 4.40
C ASN A 162 16.17 12.89 5.77
N PHE A 163 15.42 11.79 5.88
CA PHE A 163 15.07 11.14 7.16
C PHE A 163 16.25 10.87 8.10
N ARG A 164 17.41 10.44 7.60
CA ARG A 164 18.59 10.16 8.45
C ARG A 164 19.14 11.40 9.16
N ARG A 165 18.90 12.59 8.60
CA ARG A 165 19.29 13.88 9.19
C ARG A 165 18.18 14.46 10.07
N ALA A 166 16.92 14.19 9.73
CA ALA A 166 15.74 14.78 10.36
C ALA A 166 15.14 13.94 11.52
N LEU A 167 15.45 12.63 11.59
CA LEU A 167 14.88 11.70 12.56
C LEU A 167 15.97 10.92 13.30
N SER A 168 15.63 10.41 14.49
CA SER A 168 16.50 9.48 15.21
C SER A 168 16.74 8.21 14.38
N ARG A 169 17.90 7.57 14.51
CA ARG A 169 18.30 6.43 13.67
C ARG A 169 17.24 5.31 13.60
N THR A 170 16.60 5.01 14.73
CA THR A 170 15.56 3.98 14.80
C THR A 170 14.29 4.38 14.06
N VAL A 171 13.87 5.65 14.19
CA VAL A 171 12.66 6.18 13.55
C VAL A 171 12.91 6.40 12.05
N ALA A 172 14.08 6.92 11.68
CA ALA A 172 14.51 7.09 10.30
C ALA A 172 14.44 5.77 9.52
N ARG A 173 14.96 4.66 10.07
CA ARG A 173 14.89 3.34 9.43
C ARG A 173 13.44 2.89 9.19
N ARG A 174 12.56 3.10 10.17
CA ARG A 174 11.13 2.74 10.02
C ARG A 174 10.40 3.65 9.03
N ALA A 175 10.73 4.94 9.01
CA ALA A 175 10.20 5.89 8.04
C ALA A 175 10.67 5.57 6.62
N GLU A 176 11.94 5.16 6.47
CA GLU A 176 12.48 4.61 5.22
C GLU A 176 11.65 3.41 4.77
N ASP A 177 11.34 2.47 5.65
CA ASP A 177 10.52 1.29 5.31
C ASP A 177 9.11 1.67 4.80
N VAL A 178 8.48 2.67 5.43
CA VAL A 178 7.15 3.17 5.05
C VAL A 178 7.18 3.93 3.71
N LEU A 179 8.21 4.73 3.46
CA LEU A 179 8.37 5.45 2.20
C LEU A 179 8.75 4.50 1.07
N LYS A 180 7.94 4.48 0.01
CA LYS A 180 8.30 3.80 -1.25
C LYS A 180 9.01 4.80 -2.18
N SER A 181 9.91 4.31 -3.04
CA SER A 181 10.50 5.16 -4.08
C SER A 181 9.41 5.62 -5.04
N ALA A 182 8.55 4.69 -5.45
CA ALA A 182 7.45 4.90 -6.36
C ALA A 182 6.16 4.19 -5.93
N TYR A 183 5.01 4.84 -6.10
CA TYR A 183 3.67 4.27 -5.89
C TYR A 183 3.03 3.90 -7.23
N ASP A 184 2.42 2.71 -7.35
CA ASP A 184 1.65 2.36 -8.55
C ASP A 184 0.17 2.65 -8.32
N LEU A 185 -0.32 3.68 -8.98
CA LEU A 185 -1.70 4.15 -8.94
C LEU A 185 -2.51 3.64 -10.15
N GLY A 186 -1.94 2.78 -11.00
CA GLY A 186 -2.60 2.24 -12.19
C GLY A 186 -3.90 1.45 -11.91
N PHE A 187 -4.07 0.95 -10.68
CA PHE A 187 -5.29 0.25 -10.27
C PHE A 187 -6.47 1.20 -9.98
N LEU A 188 -6.23 2.52 -9.92
CA LEU A 188 -7.26 3.51 -9.63
C LEU A 188 -8.22 3.76 -10.80
N GLY A 189 -7.94 3.20 -11.98
CA GLY A 189 -8.83 3.26 -13.14
C GLY A 189 -8.97 4.65 -13.77
N ILE A 190 -8.19 5.62 -13.29
CA ILE A 190 -8.25 7.03 -13.70
C ILE A 190 -7.85 7.13 -15.19
N THR A 191 -8.81 7.49 -16.04
CA THR A 191 -8.60 7.82 -17.46
C THR A 191 -8.04 9.24 -17.58
N ALA A 192 -7.13 9.48 -18.52
CA ALA A 192 -6.47 10.76 -18.78
C ALA A 192 -7.40 11.91 -19.26
N ALA A 193 -8.73 11.74 -19.22
CA ALA A 193 -9.71 12.69 -19.74
C ALA A 193 -10.42 13.50 -18.64
N HIS A 194 -9.69 13.90 -17.59
CA HIS A 194 -10.25 14.70 -16.49
C HIS A 194 -9.50 16.02 -16.38
N SER A 195 -10.22 17.10 -16.05
CA SER A 195 -9.58 18.38 -15.67
C SER A 195 -8.69 18.18 -14.45
N GLU A 196 -7.64 18.98 -14.33
CA GLU A 196 -6.60 18.86 -13.28
C GLU A 196 -7.18 18.75 -11.86
N ARG A 197 -8.18 19.58 -11.52
CA ARG A 197 -8.90 19.49 -10.22
C ARG A 197 -9.73 18.21 -10.05
N ALA A 198 -10.40 17.75 -11.11
CA ALA A 198 -11.18 16.52 -11.05
C ALA A 198 -10.28 15.27 -11.00
N LEU A 199 -9.07 15.37 -11.54
CA LEU A 199 -8.01 14.38 -11.43
C LEU A 199 -7.45 14.36 -10.00
N GLU A 200 -7.15 15.52 -9.43
CA GLU A 200 -6.69 15.70 -8.04
C GLU A 200 -7.70 15.14 -7.03
N ASP A 201 -8.98 15.49 -7.13
CA ASP A 201 -10.00 14.99 -6.20
C ASP A 201 -10.20 13.48 -6.29
N LYS A 202 -10.21 12.92 -7.51
CA LYS A 202 -10.28 11.46 -7.71
C LYS A 202 -9.00 10.75 -7.28
N LEU A 203 -7.85 11.39 -7.41
CA LEU A 203 -6.57 10.89 -6.89
C LEU A 203 -6.60 10.85 -5.36
N ILE A 204 -7.04 11.92 -4.70
CA ILE A 204 -7.08 12.02 -3.25
C ILE A 204 -7.97 10.91 -2.64
N ASP A 205 -9.20 10.73 -3.13
CA ASP A 205 -10.11 9.69 -2.61
C ASP A 205 -9.53 8.27 -2.74
N ARG A 206 -8.82 8.06 -3.86
CA ARG A 206 -8.28 6.76 -4.21
C ARG A 206 -6.93 6.47 -3.56
N VAL A 207 -6.10 7.50 -3.37
CA VAL A 207 -4.85 7.46 -2.62
C VAL A 207 -5.15 7.27 -1.14
N GLN A 208 -6.23 7.86 -0.62
CA GLN A 208 -6.68 7.59 0.74
C GLN A 208 -6.97 6.10 0.96
N GLN A 209 -7.81 5.51 0.10
CA GLN A 209 -8.10 4.07 0.13
C GLN A 209 -6.83 3.23 -0.05
N PHE A 210 -5.96 3.62 -0.98
CA PHE A 210 -4.70 2.94 -1.24
C PHE A 210 -3.75 2.93 -0.04
N ILE A 211 -3.61 4.06 0.66
CA ILE A 211 -2.68 4.18 1.79
C ILE A 211 -3.19 3.39 3.00
N LEU A 212 -4.51 3.37 3.21
CA LEU A 212 -5.15 2.49 4.19
C LEU A 212 -4.99 1.01 3.83
N GLU A 213 -5.04 0.68 2.54
CA GLU A 213 -4.78 -0.67 2.06
C GLU A 213 -3.28 -1.03 2.21
N LEU A 214 -2.36 -0.14 1.84
CA LEU A 214 -0.93 -0.40 1.72
C LEU A 214 -0.18 -0.76 3.01
N GLY A 215 -0.72 -0.42 4.18
CA GLY A 215 0.07 -0.52 5.41
C GLY A 215 -0.76 -0.83 6.65
N TYR A 216 -0.35 -1.88 7.35
CA TYR A 216 -0.63 -2.04 8.77
C TYR A 216 -0.04 -0.83 9.52
N GLY A 217 -0.91 0.11 9.93
CA GLY A 217 -0.56 1.17 10.86
C GLY A 217 -0.92 2.60 10.49
N PHE A 218 -1.34 2.86 9.25
CA PHE A 218 -1.93 4.14 8.89
C PHE A 218 -3.36 4.26 9.43
N CYS A 219 -3.63 5.37 10.12
CA CYS A 219 -4.94 5.79 10.60
C CYS A 219 -5.27 7.10 9.90
N PHE A 220 -6.40 7.16 9.19
CA PHE A 220 -6.83 8.37 8.51
C PHE A 220 -7.23 9.45 9.52
N VAL A 221 -6.71 10.67 9.34
CA VAL A 221 -7.04 11.84 10.18
C VAL A 221 -7.97 12.78 9.44
N GLY A 222 -7.63 13.15 8.20
CA GLY A 222 -8.45 14.07 7.43
C GLY A 222 -8.00 14.23 5.97
N ARG A 223 -8.94 14.69 5.15
CA ARG A 223 -8.72 15.12 3.76
C ARG A 223 -8.87 16.63 3.69
N GLN A 224 -8.04 17.29 2.88
CA GLN A 224 -7.97 18.76 2.81
C GLN A 224 -7.90 19.34 4.24
N HIS A 225 -6.99 18.75 5.03
CA HIS A 225 -6.86 19.02 6.45
C HIS A 225 -6.44 20.46 6.65
N ARG A 226 -7.32 21.23 7.29
CA ARG A 226 -7.18 22.68 7.43
C ARG A 226 -6.26 23.02 8.60
N LEU A 227 -5.13 23.63 8.28
CA LEU A 227 -4.24 24.29 9.22
C LEU A 227 -4.49 25.79 9.22
N THR A 228 -4.25 26.43 10.36
CA THR A 228 -4.39 27.88 10.50
C THR A 228 -3.14 28.51 11.07
N LEU A 229 -2.75 29.67 10.55
CA LEU A 229 -1.71 30.52 11.14
C LEU A 229 -2.16 31.98 11.09
N GLY A 230 -2.50 32.53 12.26
CA GLY A 230 -3.15 33.83 12.36
C GLY A 230 -4.53 33.79 11.68
N ARG A 231 -4.71 34.61 10.63
CA ARG A 231 -5.95 34.68 9.84
C ARG A 231 -5.90 33.88 8.53
N LYS A 232 -4.75 33.26 8.20
CA LYS A 232 -4.58 32.51 6.96
C LYS A 232 -4.86 31.03 7.20
N GLU A 233 -5.50 30.42 6.20
CA GLU A 233 -5.79 28.99 6.16
C GLU A 233 -4.91 28.31 5.12
N TYR A 234 -4.53 27.07 5.44
CA TYR A 234 -3.69 26.22 4.63
C TYR A 234 -4.27 24.80 4.64
N PHE A 235 -4.07 24.05 3.56
CA PHE A 235 -4.72 22.75 3.39
C PHE A 235 -3.69 21.70 2.99
N ILE A 236 -3.63 20.62 3.77
CA ILE A 236 -2.88 19.40 3.44
C ILE A 236 -3.84 18.46 2.73
N ASP A 237 -3.47 17.92 1.56
CA ASP A 237 -4.38 17.07 0.78
C ASP A 237 -4.88 15.86 1.58
N LEU A 238 -3.96 15.15 2.24
CA LEU A 238 -4.25 14.03 3.12
C LEU A 238 -3.38 14.07 4.37
N LEU A 239 -4.01 13.90 5.53
CA LEU A 239 -3.32 13.72 6.81
C LEU A 239 -3.66 12.34 7.40
N PHE A 240 -2.60 11.63 7.76
CA PHE A 240 -2.68 10.35 8.46
C PHE A 240 -1.92 10.42 9.79
N TYR A 241 -2.18 9.45 10.65
CA TYR A 241 -1.33 9.09 11.78
C TYR A 241 -0.78 7.69 11.55
N HIS A 242 0.52 7.47 11.77
CA HIS A 242 1.11 6.15 11.63
C HIS A 242 1.45 5.53 13.00
N ARG A 243 0.66 4.55 13.45
CA ARG A 243 0.70 4.01 14.83
C ARG A 243 2.05 3.48 15.29
N PHE A 244 2.83 2.85 14.41
CA PHE A 244 4.14 2.28 14.77
C PHE A 244 5.29 3.28 14.69
N LEU A 245 5.08 4.34 13.91
CA LEU A 245 6.00 5.47 13.86
C LEU A 245 5.69 6.45 14.98
N ARG A 246 4.43 6.48 15.43
CA ARG A 246 3.89 7.50 16.33
C ARG A 246 4.12 8.90 15.77
N SER A 247 3.79 9.09 14.49
CA SER A 247 3.97 10.36 13.77
C SER A 247 2.72 10.67 12.97
N LEU A 248 2.38 11.96 12.88
CA LEU A 248 1.51 12.47 11.81
C LEU A 248 2.25 12.33 10.47
N VAL A 249 1.53 11.98 9.42
CA VAL A 249 2.05 11.83 8.06
C VAL A 249 1.21 12.70 7.13
N ALA A 250 1.77 13.83 6.73
CA ALA A 250 1.19 14.76 5.76
C ALA A 250 1.55 14.31 4.34
N ILE A 251 0.56 14.25 3.46
CA ILE A 251 0.73 13.77 2.09
C ILE A 251 0.17 14.81 1.14
N GLU A 252 1.01 15.24 0.20
CA GLU A 252 0.67 16.19 -0.85
C GLU A 252 0.77 15.50 -2.21
N LEU A 253 -0.24 15.66 -3.05
CA LEU A 253 -0.30 15.10 -4.40
C LEU A 253 0.03 16.17 -5.44
N LYS A 254 0.85 15.81 -6.43
CA LYS A 254 1.24 16.70 -7.54
C LYS A 254 1.12 15.97 -8.86
N VAL A 255 0.32 16.55 -9.76
CA VAL A 255 0.03 15.97 -11.09
C VAL A 255 1.24 16.06 -12.03
N GLY A 256 2.16 16.99 -11.78
CA GLY A 256 3.38 17.19 -12.54
C GLY A 256 4.65 16.67 -11.85
N SER A 257 5.79 17.06 -12.42
CA SER A 257 7.11 16.79 -11.87
C SER A 257 7.31 17.52 -10.53
N PHE A 258 8.19 16.99 -9.69
CA PHE A 258 8.60 17.65 -8.46
C PHE A 258 9.16 19.06 -8.75
N GLU A 259 8.79 20.03 -7.91
CA GLU A 259 9.37 21.37 -7.90
C GLU A 259 9.89 21.71 -6.48
N PRO A 260 11.01 22.46 -6.34
CA PRO A 260 11.59 22.81 -5.03
C PRO A 260 10.61 23.52 -4.09
N GLU A 261 9.66 24.29 -4.61
CA GLU A 261 8.63 24.96 -3.82
C GLU A 261 7.74 23.99 -3.02
N TYR A 262 7.53 22.76 -3.53
CA TYR A 262 6.74 21.75 -2.84
C TYR A 262 7.41 21.32 -1.53
N ALA A 263 8.73 21.21 -1.51
CA ALA A 263 9.49 20.95 -0.29
C ALA A 263 9.39 22.12 0.71
N GLY A 264 9.36 23.37 0.21
CA GLY A 264 9.13 24.55 1.04
C GLY A 264 7.74 24.54 1.71
N LYS A 265 6.70 24.25 0.92
CA LYS A 265 5.32 24.15 1.38
C LYS A 265 5.15 23.03 2.42
N MET A 266 5.70 21.84 2.12
CA MET A 266 5.65 20.69 3.02
C MET A 266 6.37 20.97 4.35
N ASP A 267 7.57 21.56 4.30
CA ASP A 267 8.33 21.94 5.50
C ASP A 267 7.54 22.91 6.40
N PHE A 268 6.85 23.89 5.80
CA PHE A 268 5.94 24.77 6.53
C PHE A 268 4.77 24.02 7.19
N TYR A 269 4.15 23.06 6.47
CA TYR A 269 3.08 22.23 7.03
C TYR A 269 3.55 21.39 8.22
N LEU A 270 4.73 20.79 8.12
CA LEU A 270 5.28 19.97 9.20
C LEU A 270 5.59 20.79 10.45
N ASN A 271 6.08 22.04 10.31
CA ASN A 271 6.23 22.95 11.44
C ASN A 271 4.89 23.20 12.14
N LEU A 272 3.85 23.55 11.39
CA LEU A 272 2.52 23.79 11.96
C LEU A 272 1.95 22.54 12.65
N LEU A 273 2.09 21.36 12.05
CA LEU A 273 1.64 20.11 12.67
C LEU A 273 2.40 19.82 13.96
N ASN A 274 3.73 19.97 13.94
CA ASN A 274 4.57 19.71 15.11
C ASN A 274 4.28 20.65 16.28
N ASP A 275 3.94 21.89 16.00
CA ASP A 275 3.66 22.92 17.01
C ASP A 275 2.23 22.86 17.54
N LYS A 276 1.24 22.51 16.68
CA LYS A 276 -0.18 22.68 17.00
C LYS A 276 -0.96 21.39 17.20
N GLU A 277 -0.57 20.30 16.53
CA GLU A 277 -1.39 19.09 16.46
C GLU A 277 -0.67 17.82 16.96
N ARG A 278 0.67 17.79 16.90
CA ARG A 278 1.46 16.65 17.36
C ARG A 278 1.25 16.44 18.86
N ALA A 279 0.85 15.21 19.23
CA ALA A 279 0.60 14.88 20.62
C ALA A 279 1.91 14.74 21.42
N PRO A 280 1.88 14.96 22.75
CA PRO A 280 3.01 14.68 23.62
C PRO A 280 3.49 13.22 23.50
N GLY A 281 4.77 13.03 23.20
CA GLY A 281 5.38 11.71 23.05
C GLY A 281 5.28 11.11 21.65
N ASP A 282 4.66 11.80 20.69
CA ASP A 282 4.79 11.46 19.27
C ASP A 282 6.14 11.93 18.70
N ASN A 283 6.64 11.18 17.73
CA ASN A 283 7.80 11.55 16.93
C ASN A 283 7.46 12.73 16.00
N PRO A 284 8.47 13.42 15.42
CA PRO A 284 8.23 14.46 14.44
C PRO A 284 7.30 14.01 13.31
N SER A 285 6.43 14.92 12.87
CA SER A 285 5.54 14.72 11.72
C SER A 285 6.36 14.52 10.46
N ILE A 286 5.91 13.65 9.57
CA ILE A 286 6.60 13.25 8.33
C ILE A 286 5.83 13.76 7.12
N GLY A 287 6.52 14.36 6.17
CA GLY A 287 5.96 14.80 4.89
C GLY A 287 6.26 13.80 3.79
N ILE A 288 5.25 13.48 2.99
CA ILE A 288 5.41 12.69 1.76
C ILE A 288 4.84 13.49 0.60
N ILE A 289 5.69 13.81 -0.37
CA ILE A 289 5.27 14.46 -1.62
C ILE A 289 5.18 13.37 -2.70
N LEU A 290 4.01 13.24 -3.31
CA LEU A 290 3.73 12.29 -4.38
C LEU A 290 3.63 13.04 -5.71
N CYS A 291 4.64 12.90 -6.57
CA CYS A 291 4.70 13.56 -7.87
C CYS A 291 4.56 12.56 -9.02
N ALA A 292 4.17 13.00 -10.23
CA ALA A 292 4.19 12.13 -11.39
C ALA A 292 5.62 11.74 -11.80
N GLU A 293 6.55 12.69 -11.67
CA GLU A 293 7.97 12.51 -11.97
C GLU A 293 8.83 13.24 -10.93
N LYS A 294 10.08 12.81 -10.75
CA LYS A 294 11.05 13.50 -9.88
C LYS A 294 12.46 13.33 -10.41
N ASP A 295 13.27 14.38 -10.32
CA ASP A 295 14.72 14.29 -10.46
C ASP A 295 15.37 14.11 -9.07
N GLY A 296 16.22 13.09 -8.94
CA GLY A 296 16.81 12.75 -7.64
C GLY A 296 17.74 13.84 -7.09
N LEU A 297 18.47 14.53 -7.97
CA LEU A 297 19.43 15.57 -7.61
C LEU A 297 18.69 16.84 -7.17
N GLU A 298 17.66 17.23 -7.91
CA GLU A 298 16.80 18.37 -7.57
C GLU A 298 16.13 18.17 -6.20
N VAL A 299 15.61 16.97 -5.94
CA VAL A 299 15.05 16.63 -4.62
C VAL A 299 16.12 16.71 -3.54
N GLU A 300 17.31 16.17 -3.77
CA GLU A 300 18.41 16.21 -2.79
C GLU A 300 18.79 17.65 -2.42
N TYR A 301 18.99 18.51 -3.42
CA TYR A 301 19.30 19.93 -3.21
C TYR A 301 18.18 20.65 -2.46
N SER A 302 16.92 20.38 -2.81
CA SER A 302 15.75 20.99 -2.18
C SER A 302 15.59 20.61 -0.70
N LEU A 303 15.93 19.36 -0.35
CA LEU A 303 15.79 18.84 1.01
C LEU A 303 17.03 19.08 1.89
N ARG A 304 18.17 19.48 1.31
CA ARG A 304 19.46 19.58 2.02
C ARG A 304 19.44 20.56 3.20
N SER A 305 18.68 21.63 3.14
CA SER A 305 18.57 22.64 4.20
C SER A 305 17.40 22.40 5.16
N LYS A 306 16.55 21.40 4.89
CA LYS A 306 15.32 21.16 5.65
C LYS A 306 15.57 20.30 6.88
N SER A 307 15.05 20.75 8.03
CA SER A 307 15.15 20.06 9.31
C SER A 307 14.01 19.05 9.52
N ASN A 308 12.82 19.30 8.97
CA ASN A 308 11.71 18.36 9.05
C ASN A 308 11.89 17.16 8.11
N PRO A 309 11.37 15.97 8.48
CA PRO A 309 11.50 14.77 7.67
C PRO A 309 10.53 14.80 6.48
N ILE A 310 11.10 14.90 5.28
CA ILE A 310 10.37 14.94 4.01
C ILE A 310 10.90 13.84 3.10
N GLY A 311 9.98 13.07 2.53
CA GLY A 311 10.23 12.10 1.47
C GLY A 311 9.51 12.51 0.19
N VAL A 312 10.15 12.29 -0.95
CA VAL A 312 9.54 12.49 -2.27
C VAL A 312 9.50 11.15 -2.98
N ALA A 313 8.32 10.80 -3.47
CA ALA A 313 8.09 9.58 -4.22
C ALA A 313 7.36 9.91 -5.52
N ASP A 314 7.75 9.23 -6.59
CA ASP A 314 7.00 9.29 -7.84
C ASP A 314 5.77 8.38 -7.77
N TYR A 315 4.80 8.60 -8.64
CA TYR A 315 3.71 7.66 -8.87
C TYR A 315 3.50 7.40 -10.36
N ALA A 316 3.19 6.16 -10.69
CA ALA A 316 2.90 5.76 -12.06
C ALA A 316 1.42 5.41 -12.24
N PHE A 317 0.81 5.93 -13.30
CA PHE A 317 -0.47 5.43 -13.82
C PHE A 317 -0.20 4.29 -14.79
N THR A 318 -0.02 3.06 -14.30
CA THR A 318 0.25 1.96 -15.22
C THR A 318 -1.02 1.57 -15.99
N ARG A 319 -1.25 2.18 -17.16
CA ARG A 319 -1.97 1.55 -18.29
C ARG A 319 -0.93 1.15 -19.33
N LYS A 320 -0.39 -0.07 -19.25
CA LYS A 320 0.06 -0.69 -20.49
C LYS A 320 -1.19 -1.15 -21.22
N LEU A 321 -1.67 -0.31 -22.15
CA LEU A 321 -2.56 -0.79 -23.21
C LEU A 321 -1.88 -2.01 -23.83
N PRO A 322 -2.56 -3.17 -23.91
CA PRO A 322 -1.97 -4.36 -24.49
C PRO A 322 -1.56 -4.02 -25.94
N LYS A 323 -0.41 -4.59 -26.40
CA LYS A 323 0.25 -4.19 -27.66
C LYS A 323 -0.67 -4.26 -28.89
N ASN A 324 -1.76 -5.01 -28.82
CA ASN A 324 -2.81 -5.13 -29.84
C ASN A 324 -3.70 -3.87 -30.00
N LEU A 325 -3.57 -2.86 -29.13
CA LEU A 325 -4.33 -1.60 -29.15
C LEU A 325 -3.45 -0.36 -29.38
N SER A 326 -2.14 -0.52 -29.58
CA SER A 326 -1.24 0.58 -29.98
C SER A 326 -1.57 1.01 -31.41
N GLY A 327 -1.94 2.28 -31.61
CA GLY A 327 -2.27 2.84 -32.94
C GLY A 327 -3.72 2.67 -33.40
N LYS A 328 -4.63 2.23 -32.52
CA LYS A 328 -6.08 2.09 -32.83
C LYS A 328 -6.99 3.10 -32.10
N LEU A 329 -6.41 4.05 -31.38
CA LEU A 329 -7.15 5.13 -30.72
C LEU A 329 -6.90 6.44 -31.48
N PRO A 330 -7.95 7.27 -31.68
CA PRO A 330 -7.79 8.57 -32.30
C PRO A 330 -6.86 9.44 -31.46
N THR A 331 -6.00 10.18 -32.14
CA THR A 331 -5.06 11.15 -31.56
C THR A 331 -5.81 12.29 -30.86
N ALA A 332 -5.12 13.01 -29.98
CA ALA A 332 -5.69 14.16 -29.28
C ALA A 332 -6.27 15.20 -30.26
N GLN A 333 -5.64 15.40 -31.42
CA GLN A 333 -6.11 16.30 -32.48
C GLN A 333 -7.39 15.79 -33.17
N GLU A 334 -7.51 14.49 -33.40
CA GLU A 334 -8.71 13.88 -34.00
C GLU A 334 -9.93 13.95 -33.06
N LEU A 335 -9.69 13.81 -31.75
CA LEU A 335 -10.72 13.99 -30.73
C LEU A 335 -11.16 15.47 -30.61
N GLU A 336 -10.23 16.41 -30.73
CA GLU A 336 -10.52 17.85 -30.67
C GLU A 336 -11.35 18.33 -31.88
N ALA A 337 -11.07 17.80 -33.07
CA ALA A 337 -11.84 18.06 -34.29
C ALA A 337 -13.27 17.51 -34.20
N ALA A 338 -13.45 16.32 -33.62
CA ALA A 338 -14.76 15.71 -33.43
C ALA A 338 -15.64 16.51 -32.43
N VAL A 339 -15.04 17.12 -31.41
CA VAL A 339 -15.76 17.95 -30.43
C VAL A 339 -16.17 19.31 -31.04
N ARG A 340 -15.34 19.91 -31.90
CA ARG A 340 -15.68 21.15 -32.62
C ARG A 340 -16.87 21.01 -33.58
N LEU A 341 -17.08 19.84 -34.16
CA LEU A 341 -18.22 19.57 -35.04
C LEU A 341 -19.56 19.46 -34.30
N VAL A 342 -19.54 19.24 -32.99
CA VAL A 342 -20.75 18.95 -32.19
C VAL A 342 -21.19 20.14 -31.33
N ILE A 343 -20.32 21.13 -31.10
CA ILE A 343 -20.61 22.31 -30.28
C ILE A 343 -20.56 23.58 -31.15
N PRO A 344 -21.70 24.12 -31.62
CA PRO A 344 -21.73 25.43 -32.26
C PRO A 344 -21.36 26.52 -31.24
N GLU A 345 -20.42 27.41 -31.61
CA GLU A 345 -19.96 28.51 -30.76
C GLU A 345 -21.14 29.39 -30.28
N ARG A 346 -21.27 29.55 -28.95
CA ARG A 346 -22.22 30.51 -28.36
C ARG A 346 -21.67 31.93 -28.52
N THR A 347 -22.34 32.71 -29.37
CA THR A 347 -22.09 34.15 -29.56
C THR A 347 -22.45 34.94 -28.30
N HIS A 348 -21.47 35.65 -27.72
CA HIS A 348 -21.71 36.61 -26.64
C HIS A 348 -22.17 37.96 -27.20
N LYS A 349 -23.47 38.29 -27.04
CA LYS A 349 -23.97 39.68 -27.17
C LYS A 349 -23.61 40.48 -25.93
N LYS A 350 -22.78 41.52 -26.09
CA LYS A 350 -22.53 42.56 -25.06
C LYS A 350 -23.77 43.46 -24.94
N SER A 351 -24.37 43.50 -23.74
CA SER A 351 -25.37 44.49 -23.35
C SER A 351 -24.64 45.72 -22.79
N THR A 352 -24.61 46.80 -23.57
CA THR A 352 -24.28 48.16 -23.10
C THR A 352 -25.52 48.82 -22.51
N ARG A 353 -25.46 49.19 -21.23
CA ARG A 353 -26.37 50.20 -20.64
C ARG A 353 -25.54 51.33 -20.04
N LYS A 354 -25.57 52.48 -20.71
CA LYS A 354 -25.37 53.82 -20.15
C LYS A 354 -26.33 54.76 -20.89
N LYS A 355 -27.31 55.28 -20.17
CA LYS A 355 -27.77 56.67 -20.25
C LYS A 355 -28.04 57.11 -18.82
#